data_AF-A0A2Z3H014-F1
#
_entry.id   AF-A0A2Z3H014-F1
#
_cell.length_a   1.000
_cell.length_b   1.000
_cell.length_c   1.000
_cell.angle_alpha   90.00
_cell.angle_beta   90.00
_cell.angle_gamma   90.00
#
_symmetry.space_group_name_H-M   'P 1'
#
loop_
_entity.id
_entity.type
_entity.pdbx_description
1 polymer ?
#
loop_
_entity_poly.entity_id
_entity_poly.type
_entity_poly.pdbx_seq_one_letter_code
_entity_poly.pdbx_strand_id
1 'polypeptide(L)' 'MRADICASDDYATRDRLLAAIYELGGAPEGDTEAIGIGLHRYLFPAGEVTVFADAWLVDVEGPDQLVRDLLQLISAGERG' A
#
# COMPACT_ATOMS: atom_id res chain seq x y z
N MET A 1 -8.90 8.99 3.31
CA MET A 1 -7.66 9.75 3.07
C MET A 1 -6.89 9.18 1.89
N ARG A 2 -6.20 10.03 1.12
CA ARG A 2 -5.22 9.63 0.09
C ARG A 2 -3.82 10.10 0.50
N ALA A 3 -2.80 9.30 0.23
CA ALA A 3 -1.41 9.63 0.55
C ALA A 3 -0.46 9.12 -0.55
N ASP A 4 0.47 9.98 -0.97
CA ASP A 4 1.60 9.57 -1.81
C ASP A 4 2.56 8.70 -0.99
N ILE A 5 3.03 7.60 -1.56
CA ILE A 5 3.91 6.65 -0.88
C ILE A 5 5.36 6.79 -1.36
N CYS A 6 5.58 6.65 -2.67
CA CYS A 6 6.92 6.66 -3.25
C CYS A 6 6.90 6.92 -4.76
N ALA A 7 8.08 7.10 -5.34
CA ALA A 7 8.25 7.08 -6.79
C ALA A 7 7.97 5.66 -7.34
N SER A 8 7.50 5.56 -8.58
CA SER A 8 7.12 4.27 -9.17
C SER A 8 8.28 3.27 -9.23
N ASP A 9 9.52 3.74 -9.42
CA ASP A 9 10.72 2.89 -9.48
C ASP A 9 11.31 2.53 -8.10
N ASP A 10 10.71 2.98 -6.99
CA ASP A 10 11.08 2.56 -5.64
C ASP A 10 10.44 1.22 -5.29
N TYR A 11 10.97 0.15 -5.89
CA TYR A 11 10.52 -1.21 -5.66
C TYR A 11 10.66 -1.63 -4.18
N ALA A 12 11.67 -1.13 -3.46
CA ALA A 12 11.87 -1.47 -2.06
C ALA A 12 10.72 -0.93 -1.18
N THR A 13 10.28 0.31 -1.41
CA THR A 13 9.14 0.87 -0.68
C THR A 13 7.81 0.21 -1.08
N ARG A 14 7.66 -0.21 -2.34
CA ARG A 14 6.50 -0.99 -2.80
C ARG A 14 6.40 -2.34 -2.10
N ASP A 15 7.50 -3.07 -1.97
CA ASP A 15 7.54 -4.34 -1.22
C ASP A 15 7.17 -4.13 0.25
N ARG A 16 7.64 -3.05 0.88
CA ARG A 16 7.26 -2.71 2.27
C ARG A 16 5.79 -2.34 2.39
N LEU A 17 5.23 -1.59 1.43
CA LEU A 17 3.81 -1.27 1.40
C LEU A 17 2.97 -2.55 1.31
N LEU A 18 3.35 -3.47 0.43
CA LEU A 18 2.65 -4.74 0.28
C LEU A 18 2.74 -5.60 1.55
N ALA A 19 3.93 -5.69 2.16
CA ALA A 19 4.11 -6.39 3.42
C ALA A 19 3.24 -5.77 4.54
N ALA A 20 3.19 -4.44 4.64
CA ALA A 20 2.37 -3.73 5.62
C ALA A 20 0.86 -4.00 5.40
N ILE A 21 0.40 -4.06 4.15
CA ILE A 21 -0.98 -4.41 3.81
C ILE A 21 -1.32 -5.81 4.35
N TYR A 22 -0.46 -6.80 4.10
CA TYR A 22 -0.69 -8.16 4.60
C TYR A 22 -0.57 -8.27 6.12
N GLU A 23 0.36 -7.55 6.73
CA GLU A 23 0.52 -7.51 8.20
C GLU A 23 -0.73 -6.96 8.89
N LEU A 24 -1.38 -5.97 8.30
CA LEU A 24 -2.66 -5.41 8.76
C LEU A 24 -3.89 -6.26 8.37
N GLY A 25 -3.68 -7.41 7.73
CA GLY A 25 -4.74 -8.35 7.36
C GLY A 25 -5.51 -8.00 6.09
N GLY A 26 -4.93 -7.18 5.22
CA GLY A 26 -5.50 -6.86 3.91
C GLY A 26 -5.45 -8.07 2.98
N ALA A 27 -6.58 -8.38 2.35
CA ALA A 27 -6.66 -9.44 1.34
C ALA A 27 -6.86 -8.81 -0.06
N PRO A 28 -6.08 -9.18 -1.08
CA PRO A 28 -6.27 -8.67 -2.42
C PRO A 28 -7.63 -9.12 -2.99
N GLU A 29 -8.29 -8.25 -3.75
CA GLU A 29 -9.54 -8.59 -4.47
C GLU A 29 -9.29 -9.54 -5.66
N GLY A 30 -8.03 -9.76 -6.06
CA GLY A 30 -7.63 -10.67 -7.13
C GLY A 30 -6.27 -11.34 -6.90
N ASP A 31 -5.70 -11.96 -7.95
CA ASP A 31 -4.37 -12.57 -7.93
C ASP A 31 -3.29 -11.49 -8.10
N THR A 32 -2.75 -10.99 -7.00
CA THR A 32 -1.59 -10.10 -7.07
C THR A 32 -0.54 -10.46 -6.02
N GLU A 33 0.61 -10.94 -6.49
CA GLU A 33 1.79 -11.19 -5.66
C GLU A 33 2.69 -9.95 -5.53
N ALA A 34 2.51 -8.93 -6.40
CA ALA A 34 3.29 -7.70 -6.40
C ALA A 34 2.47 -6.49 -6.85
N ILE A 35 2.70 -5.32 -6.26
CA ILE A 35 2.11 -4.06 -6.74
C ILE A 35 2.75 -3.75 -8.09
N GLY A 36 2.01 -3.88 -9.19
CA GLY A 36 2.41 -3.47 -10.56
C GLY A 36 1.82 -2.11 -10.96
N ILE A 37 2.01 -1.65 -12.20
CA ILE A 37 1.25 -0.48 -12.72
C ILE A 37 -0.24 -0.85 -12.77
N GLY A 38 -1.09 0.05 -12.29
CA GLY A 38 -2.54 -0.11 -12.27
C GLY A 38 -3.16 0.22 -10.91
N LEU A 39 -4.43 -0.16 -10.78
CA LEU A 39 -5.19 -0.03 -9.54
C LEU A 39 -5.30 -1.41 -8.88
N HIS A 40 -4.84 -1.51 -7.63
CA HIS A 40 -4.88 -2.72 -6.83
C HIS A 40 -5.79 -2.49 -5.64
N ARG A 41 -6.71 -3.42 -5.37
CA ARG A 41 -7.69 -3.29 -4.28
C ARG A 41 -7.44 -4.34 -3.23
N TYR A 42 -7.42 -3.90 -1.98
CA TYR A 42 -7.22 -4.73 -0.80
C TYR A 42 -8.37 -4.51 0.17
N LEU A 43 -8.99 -5.63 0.58
CA LEU A 43 -10.12 -5.67 1.46
C LEU A 43 -9.66 -5.88 2.89
N PHE A 44 -10.15 -5.04 3.80
CA PHE A 44 -9.94 -5.12 5.23
C PHE A 44 -11.30 -5.21 5.94
N PRO A 45 -11.36 -5.74 7.18
CA PRO A 45 -12.58 -5.68 7.98
C PRO A 45 -13.09 -4.25 8.22
N ALA A 46 -12.18 -3.27 8.23
CA ALA A 46 -12.49 -1.86 8.46
C ALA A 46 -12.77 -1.05 7.17
N GLY A 47 -12.65 -1.66 5.99
CA GLY A 47 -12.92 -1.00 4.70
C GLY A 47 -12.04 -1.50 3.56
N GLU A 48 -12.04 -0.77 2.45
CA GLU A 48 -11.18 -1.05 1.30
C GLU A 48 -10.00 -0.07 1.29
N VAL A 49 -8.83 -0.56 0.91
CA VAL A 49 -7.68 0.26 0.55
C VAL A 49 -7.36 0.00 -0.91
N THR A 50 -7.18 1.06 -1.68
CA THR A 50 -6.71 1.00 -3.05
C THR A 50 -5.28 1.51 -3.13
N VAL A 51 -4.45 0.81 -3.88
CA VAL A 51 -3.10 1.25 -4.25
C VAL A 51 -3.12 1.55 -5.74
N PHE A 52 -2.83 2.80 -6.08
CA PHE A 52 -2.67 3.22 -7.47
C PHE A 52 -1.17 3.40 -7.76
N ALA A 53 -0.71 2.80 -8.85
CA ALA A 53 0.66 2.93 -9.31
C ALA A 53 0.66 3.27 -10.80
N ASP A 54 1.38 4.33 -11.17
CA ASP A 54 1.58 4.73 -12.56
C ASP A 54 3.08 4.78 -12.91
N ALA A 55 3.45 5.49 -13.97
CA ALA A 55 4.84 5.60 -14.42
C ALA A 55 5.71 6.48 -13.51
N TRP A 56 5.12 7.23 -12.58
CA TRP A 56 5.79 8.26 -11.80
C TRP A 56 5.66 8.04 -10.30
N LEU A 57 4.49 7.63 -9.82
CA LEU A 57 4.22 7.51 -8.39
C LEU A 57 3.44 6.25 -8.02
N VAL A 58 3.50 5.94 -6.73
CA VAL A 58 2.60 5.02 -6.05
C VAL A 58 1.91 5.79 -4.94
N ASP A 59 0.58 5.70 -4.90
CA ASP A 59 -0.24 6.27 -3.85
C ASP A 59 -1.27 5.28 -3.33
N VAL A 60 -1.79 5.59 -2.14
CA VAL A 60 -2.77 4.77 -1.45
C VAL A 60 -3.98 5.61 -1.05
N GLU A 61 -5.17 5.04 -1.16
CA GLU A 61 -6.42 5.64 -0.73
C GLU A 61 -7.25 4.65 0.08
N GLY A 62 -7.87 5.12 1.17
CA GLY A 62 -8.73 4.29 2.02
C GLY A 62 -9.17 5.01 3.30
N PRO A 63 -9.73 4.28 4.28
CA PRO A 63 -10.07 4.82 5.58
C PRO A 63 -8.87 5.47 6.27
N ASP A 64 -9.09 6.64 6.87
CA ASP A 64 -8.02 7.47 7.43
C ASP A 64 -7.11 6.74 8.42
N GLN A 65 -7.70 5.94 9.31
CA GLN A 65 -6.92 5.18 10.29
C GLN A 65 -6.06 4.10 9.62
N LEU A 66 -6.62 3.33 8.68
CA LEU A 66 -5.88 2.30 7.95
C LEU A 66 -4.70 2.88 7.17
N VAL A 67 -4.92 3.99 6.47
CA VAL A 67 -3.82 4.63 5.73
C VAL A 67 -2.74 5.16 6.68
N ARG A 68 -3.10 5.69 7.85
CA ARG A 68 -2.11 6.10 8.86
C ARG A 68 -1.32 4.93 9.41
N ASP A 69 -1.97 3.80 9.67
CA ASP A 69 -1.32 2.59 10.18
C ASP A 69 -0.34 2.02 9.15
N LEU A 70 -0.72 2.01 7.85
CA LEU A 70 0.17 1.65 6.74
C LEU A 70 1.42 2.54 6.69
N LEU A 71 1.22 3.88 6.73
CA LEU A 71 2.33 4.84 6.70
C LEU A 71 3.29 4.65 7.88
N GLN A 72 2.78 4.32 9.06
CA GLN A 72 3.60 4.05 10.24
C GLN A 72 4.48 2.80 10.07
N LEU A 73 3.92 1.71 9.53
CA LEU A 73 4.66 0.46 9.30
C LEU A 73 5.76 0.65 8.26
N ILE A 74 5.46 1.32 7.14
CA ILE A 74 6.43 1.56 6.07
C ILE A 74 7.60 2.43 6.56
N SER A 75 7.31 3.46 7.37
CA SER A 75 8.32 4.34 7.96
C SER A 75 9.14 3.67 9.07
N ALA A 76 8.58 2.70 9.79
CA ALA A 76 9.30 1.96 10.84
C ALA A 76 10.41 1.05 10.25
N GLY A 77 10.20 0.54 9.03
CA GLY A 77 11.18 -0.28 8.30
C GLY A 77 12.42 0.47 7.81
N GLU A 78 12.46 1.80 7.91
CA GLU A 78 13.64 2.62 7.53
C GLU A 78 14.71 2.73 8.63
N ARG A 79 14.41 2.28 9.86
CA ARG A 79 15.32 2.35 11.03
C ARG A 79 16.10 1.05 11.29
N GLY A 80 16.07 0.09 10.37
CA GLY A 80 16.75 -1.20 10.46
C GLY A 80 18.09 -1.24 9.73
#